data_AF-A0A9E5IVT0-F1
#
_entry.id   AF-A0A9E5IVT0-F1
#
_cell.length_a   1.000
_cell.length_b   1.000
_cell.length_c   1.000
_cell.angle_alpha   90.00
_cell.angle_beta   90.00
_cell.angle_gamma   90.00
#
_symmetry.space_group_name_H-M   'P 1'
#
loop_
_entity.id
_entity.type
_entity.pdbx_description
1 polymer ?
#
loop_
_entity_poly.entity_id
_entity_poly.type
_entity_poly.pdbx_seq_one_letter_code
_entity_poly.pdbx_strand_id
1 'polypeptide(L)' 'RGDLQNTYKIKLRDVGYRLVYEVIDQQLLVMVIAVGKRDHNEVYQSAVKRHN' A
#
# COMPACT_ATOMS: atom_id res chain seq x y z
N ARG A 1 -0.13 8.00 15.53
CA ARG A 1 -1.00 7.17 14.65
C ARG A 1 -0.88 7.75 13.24
N GLY A 2 -0.47 6.96 12.24
CA GLY A 2 -0.38 7.42 10.85
C GLY A 2 -1.62 7.05 10.05
N ASP A 3 -1.84 7.72 8.93
CA ASP A 3 -3.04 7.58 8.07
C ASP A 3 -3.17 6.19 7.39
N LEU A 4 -2.09 5.41 7.38
CA LEU A 4 -2.00 4.08 6.77
C LEU A 4 -1.81 2.97 7.83
N GLN A 5 -2.50 3.09 8.96
CA GLN A 5 -2.48 2.06 10.01
C GLN A 5 -2.96 0.71 9.47
N ASN A 6 -2.36 -0.37 9.96
CA ASN A 6 -2.62 -1.76 9.56
C ASN A 6 -2.35 -2.08 8.07
N THR A 7 -1.69 -1.18 7.35
CA THR A 7 -1.20 -1.47 5.99
C THR A 7 0.28 -1.83 5.98
N TYR A 8 0.64 -2.66 5.02
CA TYR A 8 1.97 -3.16 4.76
C TYR A 8 2.42 -2.77 3.35
N LYS A 9 3.70 -2.99 3.05
CA LYS A 9 4.25 -2.67 1.72
C LYS A 9 5.15 -3.75 1.17
N ILE A 10 4.99 -4.05 -0.12
CA ILE A 10 5.94 -4.82 -0.92
C ILE A 10 6.77 -3.84 -1.74
N LYS A 11 8.09 -4.00 -1.74
CA LYS A 11 9.03 -3.17 -2.52
C LYS A 11 9.54 -3.98 -3.71
N LEU A 12 9.11 -3.61 -4.92
CA LEU A 12 9.63 -4.17 -6.17
C LEU A 12 10.82 -3.32 -6.60
N ARG A 13 12.00 -3.63 -6.02
CA ARG A 13 13.18 -2.75 -6.08
C ARG A 13 13.73 -2.58 -7.49
N ASP A 14 13.85 -3.68 -8.23
CA ASP A 14 14.49 -3.70 -9.56
C ASP A 14 13.73 -2.86 -10.57
N VAL A 15 12.40 -2.83 -10.46
CA VAL A 15 11.51 -2.02 -11.33
C VAL A 15 11.17 -0.66 -10.73
N GLY A 16 11.57 -0.38 -9.47
CA GLY A 16 11.31 0.88 -8.81
C GLY A 16 9.84 1.12 -8.42
N TYR A 17 9.11 0.08 -8.00
CA TYR A 17 7.70 0.16 -7.59
C TYR A 17 7.48 -0.18 -6.12
N ARG A 18 6.33 0.26 -5.60
CA ARG A 18 5.79 -0.18 -4.31
C ARG A 18 4.32 -0.54 -4.44
N LEU A 19 3.93 -1.54 -3.67
CA LEU A 19 2.56 -1.96 -3.46
C LEU A 19 2.22 -1.77 -1.99
N VAL A 20 1.05 -1.20 -1.70
CA VAL A 20 0.49 -1.01 -0.35
C VAL A 20 -0.73 -1.92 -0.23
N TYR A 21 -0.79 -2.71 0.84
CA TYR A 21 -1.84 -3.70 1.06
C TYR A 21 -2.22 -3.83 2.52
N GLU A 22 -3.41 -4.40 2.77
CA GLU A 22 -3.91 -4.81 4.08
C GLU A 22 -4.14 -6.33 4.09
N VAL A 23 -4.04 -6.96 5.26
CA VAL A 23 -4.38 -8.37 5.48
C VAL A 23 -5.68 -8.44 6.24
N ILE A 24 -6.68 -9.12 5.67
CA ILE A 24 -7.96 -9.41 6.31
C ILE A 24 -7.94 -10.88 6.72
N ASP A 25 -7.45 -11.14 7.94
CA ASP A 25 -7.21 -12.49 8.46
C ASP A 25 -8.47 -13.35 8.47
N GLN A 26 -9.62 -12.75 8.81
CA GLN A 26 -10.91 -13.44 8.90
C GLN A 26 -11.39 -14.02 7.56
N GLN A 27 -10.86 -13.52 6.44
CA GLN A 27 -11.27 -13.92 5.09
C GLN A 27 -10.12 -14.54 4.29
N LEU A 28 -8.95 -14.74 4.91
CA LEU A 28 -7.71 -15.14 4.23
C LEU A 28 -7.44 -14.30 2.96
N LEU A 29 -7.62 -12.98 3.08
CA LEU A 29 -7.59 -12.06 1.95
C LEU A 29 -6.46 -11.03 2.10
N VAL A 30 -5.72 -10.79 1.01
CA VAL A 30 -4.79 -9.68 0.89
C VAL A 30 -5.39 -8.63 -0.03
N MET A 31 -5.77 -7.48 0.53
CA MET A 31 -6.39 -6.40 -0.21
C MET A 31 -5.34 -5.38 -0.65
N VAL A 32 -5.15 -5.23 -1.96
CA VAL A 32 -4.23 -4.24 -2.52
C VAL A 32 -4.91 -2.89 -2.60
N ILE A 33 -4.35 -1.90 -1.89
CA ILE A 33 -4.90 -0.54 -1.81
C ILE A 33 -4.31 0.34 -2.91
N ALA A 34 -3.00 0.23 -3.16
CA ALA A 34 -2.32 1.03 -4.17
C ALA A 34 -1.08 0.33 -4.71
N VAL A 35 -0.82 0.53 -6.00
CA VAL A 35 0.43 0.18 -6.67
C VAL A 35 0.93 1.42 -7.40
N GLY A 36 2.22 1.72 -7.30
CA GLY A 36 2.79 2.89 -7.95
C GLY A 36 4.31 2.90 -7.96
N LYS A 37 4.87 3.77 -8.81
CA LYS A 37 6.31 4.02 -8.88
C LYS A 37 6.83 4.57 -7.55
N ARG A 38 8.12 4.41 -7.31
CA ARG A 38 8.86 5.08 -6.23
C ARG A 38 9.08 6.55 -6.64
N ASP A 39 8.00 7.30 -6.64
CA ASP A 39 8.01 8.71 -6.99
C ASP A 39 7.40 9.53 -5.85
N HIS A 40 8.17 10.47 -5.29
CA HIS A 40 7.79 11.47 -4.28
C HIS A 40 6.65 11.12 -3.29
N ASN A 41 6.60 9.87 -2.81
CA ASN A 41 5.54 9.33 -1.94
C ASN A 41 4.12 9.27 -2.55
N GLU A 42 3.95 9.42 -3.87
CA GLU A 42 2.65 9.41 -4.56
C GLU A 42 1.81 8.16 -4.28
N VAL A 43 2.46 6.99 -4.19
CA VAL A 43 1.79 5.72 -3.88
C VAL A 43 1.16 5.74 -2.48
N TYR A 44 1.78 6.41 -1.52
CA TYR A 44 1.25 6.53 -0.16
C TYR A 44 0.10 7.54 -0.12
N GLN A 45 0.21 8.67 -0.83
CA GLN A 45 -0.90 9.62 -0.96
C GLN A 45 -2.12 8.97 -1.62
N SER A 46 -1.89 8.16 -2.66
CA SER A 46 -2.95 7.39 -3.32
C SER A 46 -3.56 6.34 -2.38
N ALA A 47 -2.74 5.67 -1.57
CA ALA A 47 -3.24 4.72 -0.58
C ALA A 47 -4.09 5.40 0.49
N VAL A 48 -3.65 6.55 1.03
CA VAL A 48 -4.41 7.33 2.03
C VAL A 48 -5.77 7.73 1.46
N LYS A 49 -5.83 8.20 0.22
CA LYS A 49 -7.09 8.58 -0.44
C LYS A 49 -8.08 7.43 -0.65
N ARG A 50 -7.61 6.18 -0.74
CA ARG A 50 -8.46 4.99 -0.97
C ARG A 50 -8.80 4.22 0.30
N HIS A 51 -8.01 4.42 1.36
CA HIS A 51 -8.18 3.78 2.65
C HIS A 51 -8.99 4.64 3.64
N ASN A 52 -9.10 5.95 3.38
CA ASN A 52 -9.93 6.89 4.15
C ASN A 52 -11.34 7.04 3.60
#